data_AF-A0A4R3N321-F1
#
_entry.id   AF-A0A4R3N321-F1
#
_cell.length_a   1.000
_cell.length_b   1.000
_cell.length_c   1.000
_cell.angle_alpha   90.00
_cell.angle_beta   90.00
_cell.angle_gamma   90.00
#
_symmetry.space_group_name_H-M   'P 1'
#
loop_
_entity.id
_entity.type
_entity.pdbx_description
1 polymer ?
#
loop_
_entity_poly.entity_id
_entity_poly.type
_entity_poly.pdbx_seq_one_letter_code
_entity_poly.pdbx_strand_id
1 'polypeptide(L)'
;MDQTQRCKWVNKQRESEWLQKATFDLDLDPFEARSLILGASSARLVFVETEVERLLDDLVVSFADPRGRLTRDSFRQLAAAVQTMARGVVDKKVAEQAVKDAAARKGLKPQGSGLLRSKRWFRAAGITDARTDT
;
A
#
# COMPACT_ATOMS: atom_id res chain seq x y z
N MET A 1 -18.85 13.59 23.21
CA MET A 1 -17.48 13.43 22.69
C MET A 1 -17.58 12.52 21.49
N ASP A 2 -17.59 13.06 20.27
CA ASP A 2 -17.45 12.22 19.07
C ASP A 2 -16.88 13.08 17.93
N GLN A 3 -15.56 13.26 17.94
CA GLN A 3 -14.85 13.63 16.73
C GLN A 3 -14.44 12.31 16.09
N THR A 4 -15.19 11.87 15.08
CA THR A 4 -14.76 10.85 14.16
C THR A 4 -13.49 11.37 13.46
N GLN A 5 -12.33 11.14 14.06
CA GLN A 5 -11.04 11.54 13.49
C GLN A 5 -10.90 10.79 12.17
N ARG A 6 -11.14 11.51 11.08
CA ARG A 6 -11.00 11.02 9.71
C ARG A 6 -9.55 10.55 9.55
N CYS A 7 -9.38 9.24 9.40
CA CYS A 7 -8.08 8.65 9.14
C CYS A 7 -7.55 9.23 7.84
N LYS A 8 -6.28 9.64 7.82
CA LYS A 8 -5.69 10.37 6.70
C LYS A 8 -4.58 9.53 6.06
N TRP A 9 -4.71 9.28 4.76
CA TRP A 9 -3.65 8.69 3.96
C TRP A 9 -2.63 9.76 3.57
N VAL A 10 -1.35 9.47 3.78
CA VAL A 10 -0.24 10.36 3.40
C VAL A 10 0.56 9.67 2.31
N ASN A 11 0.51 10.26 1.12
CA ASN A 11 1.28 9.78 -0.02
C ASN A 11 2.77 10.11 0.12
N LYS A 12 3.62 9.44 -0.65
CA LYS A 12 5.09 9.62 -0.63
C LYS A 12 5.55 11.07 -0.79
N GLN A 13 4.88 11.83 -1.64
CA GLN A 13 5.23 13.23 -1.87
C GLN A 13 5.03 14.05 -0.60
N ARG A 14 3.88 13.91 0.04
CA ARG A 14 3.56 14.62 1.28
C ARG A 14 4.39 14.13 2.46
N GLU A 15 4.72 12.84 2.51
CA GLU A 15 5.70 12.31 3.47
C GLU A 15 7.08 12.96 3.27
N SER A 16 7.52 13.11 2.03
CA SER A 16 8.80 13.76 1.69
C SER A 16 8.81 15.23 2.10
N GLU A 17 7.71 15.96 1.88
CA GLU A 17 7.53 17.33 2.35
C GLU A 17 7.58 17.44 3.87
N TRP A 18 6.98 16.47 4.59
CA TRP A 18 7.01 16.43 6.05
C TRP A 18 8.42 16.15 6.58
N LEU A 19 9.15 15.22 5.95
CA LEU A 19 10.54 14.94 6.28
C LEU A 19 11.42 16.16 6.06
N GLN A 20 11.28 16.83 4.92
CA GLN A 20 12.02 18.07 4.65
C GLN A 20 11.74 19.14 5.70
N LYS A 21 10.46 19.39 6.02
CA LYS A 21 10.10 20.36 7.06
C LYS A 21 10.65 19.97 8.43
N ALA A 22 10.55 18.72 8.83
CA ALA A 22 11.09 18.26 10.10
C ALA A 22 12.62 18.42 10.17
N THR A 23 13.33 18.13 9.09
CA THR A 23 14.79 18.30 9.04
C THR A 23 15.20 19.77 9.01
N PHE A 24 14.54 20.63 8.23
CA PHE A 24 14.91 22.05 8.12
C PHE A 24 14.38 22.92 9.26
N ASP A 25 13.14 22.71 9.72
CA ASP A 25 12.49 23.59 10.69
C ASP A 25 12.76 23.16 12.14
N LEU A 26 13.02 21.87 12.38
CA LEU A 26 13.25 21.31 13.73
C LEU A 26 14.69 20.82 13.93
N ASP A 27 15.57 21.01 12.94
CA ASP A 27 16.97 20.57 12.94
C ASP A 27 17.14 19.09 13.31
N LEU A 28 16.17 18.26 12.90
CA LEU A 28 16.19 16.83 13.17
C LEU A 28 16.94 16.09 12.07
N ASP A 29 17.79 15.16 12.50
CA ASP A 29 18.40 14.21 11.57
C ASP A 29 17.30 13.43 10.81
N PRO A 30 17.50 13.08 9.52
CA PRO A 30 16.48 12.42 8.71
C PRO A 30 15.88 11.16 9.36
N PHE A 31 16.68 10.42 10.13
CA PHE A 31 16.22 9.24 10.87
C PHE A 31 15.28 9.61 12.04
N GLU A 32 15.60 10.65 12.79
CA GLU A 32 14.78 11.15 13.90
C GLU A 32 13.49 11.79 13.39
N ALA A 33 13.59 12.61 12.34
CA ALA A 33 12.45 13.17 11.64
C ALA A 33 11.47 12.08 11.19
N ARG A 34 11.99 11.00 10.58
CA ARG A 34 11.18 9.86 10.17
C ARG A 34 10.52 9.16 11.35
N SER A 35 11.27 8.90 12.41
CA SER A 35 10.76 8.25 13.62
C SER A 35 9.65 9.07 14.27
N LEU A 36 9.81 10.39 14.33
CA LEU A 36 8.82 11.32 14.85
C LEU A 36 7.56 11.37 13.98
N ILE A 37 7.71 11.41 12.65
CA ILE A 37 6.58 11.37 11.72
C ILE A 37 5.80 10.05 11.87
N LEU A 38 6.49 8.91 11.95
CA LEU A 38 5.84 7.61 12.14
C LEU A 38 5.14 7.52 13.51
N GLY A 39 5.78 8.00 14.57
CA GLY A 39 5.18 8.08 15.90
C GLY A 39 3.94 8.96 15.95
N ALA A 40 4.02 10.17 15.37
CA ALA A 40 2.89 11.09 15.27
C ALA A 40 1.76 10.55 14.38
N SER A 41 2.11 9.81 13.34
CA SER A 41 1.15 9.19 12.43
C SER A 41 0.38 8.06 13.12
N SER A 42 1.09 7.20 13.87
CA SER A 42 0.50 6.17 14.73
C SER A 42 -0.47 6.78 15.76
N ALA A 43 -0.07 7.88 16.41
CA ALA A 43 -0.89 8.57 17.41
C ALA A 43 -2.13 9.28 16.82
N ARG A 44 -2.09 9.71 15.55
CA ARG A 44 -3.16 10.48 14.89
C ARG A 44 -4.00 9.69 13.89
N LEU A 45 -3.89 8.36 13.89
CA LEU A 45 -4.60 7.49 12.94
C LEU A 45 -4.29 7.82 11.47
N VAL A 46 -3.08 8.32 11.21
CA VAL A 46 -2.57 8.66 9.89
C VAL A 46 -1.68 7.50 9.44
N PHE A 47 -1.87 7.03 8.21
CA PHE A 47 -1.01 5.99 7.63
C PHE A 47 -0.15 6.59 6.54
N VAL A 48 1.13 6.25 6.61
CA VAL A 48 2.15 6.70 5.68
C VAL A 48 2.35 5.60 4.63
N GLU A 49 2.25 5.97 3.37
CA GLU A 49 2.30 5.04 2.23
C GLU A 49 3.55 4.15 2.28
N THR A 50 4.72 4.71 2.62
CA THR A 50 5.99 3.96 2.69
C THR A 50 5.98 2.83 3.72
N GLU A 51 5.31 3.00 4.87
CA GLU A 51 5.23 1.93 5.88
C GLU A 51 4.26 0.83 5.44
N VAL A 52 3.15 1.22 4.79
CA VAL A 52 2.21 0.25 4.22
C VAL A 52 2.88 -0.55 3.10
N GLU A 53 3.69 0.09 2.25
CA GLU A 53 4.48 -0.61 1.24
C GLU A 53 5.49 -1.59 1.84
N ARG A 54 6.18 -1.20 2.91
CA ARG A 54 7.15 -2.07 3.59
C ARG A 54 6.47 -3.31 4.17
N LEU A 55 5.34 -3.13 4.85
CA LEU A 55 4.55 -4.23 5.39
C LEU A 55 3.97 -5.10 4.26
N LEU A 56 3.50 -4.48 3.19
CA LEU A 56 2.95 -5.19 2.04
C LEU A 56 4.00 -6.04 1.34
N ASP A 57 5.23 -5.54 1.23
CA ASP A 57 6.39 -6.24 0.68
C ASP A 57 6.70 -7.55 1.44
N ASP A 58 6.56 -7.55 2.77
CA ASP A 58 6.74 -8.75 3.60
C ASP A 58 5.52 -9.70 3.47
N LEU A 59 4.32 -9.14 3.44
CA LEU A 59 3.07 -9.91 3.32
C LEU A 59 2.95 -10.63 1.97
N VAL A 60 3.30 -9.98 0.85
CA VAL A 60 3.20 -10.63 -0.47
C VAL A 60 4.10 -11.86 -0.58
N VAL A 61 5.26 -11.85 0.09
CA VAL A 61 6.17 -13.00 0.15
C VAL A 61 5.57 -14.12 1.00
N SER A 62 5.00 -13.79 2.16
CA SER A 62 4.34 -14.77 3.04
C SER A 62 3.13 -15.45 2.39
N PHE A 63 2.42 -14.75 1.50
CA PHE A 63 1.22 -15.25 0.82
C PHE A 63 1.50 -15.94 -0.52
N ALA A 64 2.75 -15.89 -0.99
CA ALA A 64 3.16 -16.56 -2.20
C ALA A 64 3.32 -18.07 -1.96
N ASP A 65 3.06 -18.87 -2.99
CA ASP A 65 3.39 -20.29 -2.96
C ASP A 65 4.93 -20.50 -2.93
N PRO A 66 5.42 -21.71 -2.59
CA PRO A 66 6.85 -22.01 -2.60
C PRO A 66 7.55 -21.81 -3.96
N ARG A 67 6.80 -21.60 -5.05
CA ARG A 67 7.30 -21.34 -6.40
C ARG A 67 7.31 -19.84 -6.73
N GLY A 68 7.09 -18.98 -5.74
CA GLY A 68 7.05 -17.53 -5.88
C GLY A 68 5.84 -17.04 -6.67
N ARG A 69 4.69 -17.71 -6.52
CA ARG A 69 3.46 -17.37 -7.24
C ARG A 69 2.34 -16.95 -6.33
N LEU A 70 1.60 -15.94 -6.78
CA LEU A 70 0.46 -15.39 -6.07
C LEU A 70 -0.85 -15.98 -6.64
N THR A 71 -1.64 -16.62 -5.79
CA THR A 71 -3.00 -17.05 -6.17
C THR A 71 -3.94 -15.84 -6.28
N ARG A 72 -5.05 -16.01 -7.01
CA ARG A 72 -6.08 -14.98 -7.12
C ARG A 72 -6.69 -14.63 -5.75
N ASP A 73 -6.85 -15.62 -4.88
CA ASP A 73 -7.46 -15.41 -3.58
C ASP A 73 -6.48 -14.77 -2.60
N SER A 74 -5.21 -15.19 -2.60
CA SER A 74 -4.12 -14.50 -1.88
C SER A 74 -4.04 -13.03 -2.28
N PHE A 75 -4.07 -12.75 -3.59
CA PHE A 75 -4.06 -11.37 -4.10
C PHE A 75 -5.23 -10.52 -3.57
N ARG A 76 -6.44 -11.08 -3.58
CA ARG A 76 -7.64 -10.38 -3.08
C ARG A 76 -7.59 -10.15 -1.58
N GLN A 77 -7.10 -11.12 -0.82
CA GLN A 77 -6.91 -10.99 0.62
C GLN A 77 -5.90 -9.89 0.94
N LEU A 78 -4.79 -9.85 0.22
CA LEU A 78 -3.79 -8.78 0.35
C LEU A 78 -4.36 -7.41 -0.01
N ALA A 79 -5.13 -7.30 -1.09
CA ALA A 79 -5.77 -6.03 -1.47
C ALA A 79 -6.76 -5.58 -0.38
N ALA A 80 -7.57 -6.50 0.16
CA ALA A 80 -8.47 -6.20 1.28
C ALA A 80 -7.71 -5.81 2.55
N ALA A 81 -6.55 -6.42 2.82
CA ALA A 81 -5.68 -6.05 3.92
C ALA A 81 -5.16 -4.62 3.73
N VAL A 82 -4.70 -4.23 2.53
CA VAL A 82 -4.29 -2.86 2.22
C VAL A 82 -5.45 -1.87 2.45
N GLN A 83 -6.66 -2.20 2.00
CA GLN A 83 -7.83 -1.35 2.25
C GLN A 83 -8.14 -1.22 3.75
N THR A 84 -7.99 -2.31 4.50
CA THR A 84 -8.22 -2.32 5.96
C THR A 84 -7.15 -1.51 6.70
N MET A 85 -5.89 -1.65 6.31
CA MET A 85 -4.77 -0.85 6.83
C MET A 85 -4.96 0.64 6.51
N ALA A 86 -5.42 0.94 5.30
CA ALA A 86 -5.80 2.29 4.88
C ALA A 86 -7.17 2.74 5.41
N ARG A 87 -7.84 1.93 6.25
CA ARG A 87 -9.17 2.18 6.85
C ARG A 87 -10.22 2.65 5.85
N GLY A 88 -10.20 2.08 4.64
CA GLY A 88 -11.14 2.38 3.57
C GLY A 88 -10.91 3.71 2.84
N VAL A 89 -9.85 4.47 3.17
CA VAL A 89 -9.49 5.70 2.45
C VAL A 89 -8.98 5.39 1.05
N VAL A 90 -8.32 4.25 0.89
CA VAL A 90 -7.82 3.76 -0.39
C VAL A 90 -8.88 2.89 -1.07
N ASP A 91 -9.19 3.23 -2.31
CA ASP A 91 -10.14 2.46 -3.10
C ASP A 91 -9.57 1.06 -3.44
N LYS A 92 -10.45 0.20 -3.93
CA LYS A 92 -10.05 -1.17 -4.26
C LYS A 92 -8.99 -1.22 -5.36
N LYS A 93 -9.04 -0.29 -6.32
CA LYS A 93 -8.16 -0.30 -7.49
C LYS A 93 -6.73 0.06 -7.09
N VAL A 94 -6.56 1.10 -6.29
CA VAL A 94 -5.28 1.54 -5.73
C VAL A 94 -4.73 0.47 -4.80
N ALA A 95 -5.56 -0.18 -3.98
CA ALA A 95 -5.13 -1.30 -3.16
C ALA A 95 -4.64 -2.50 -4.01
N GLU A 96 -5.37 -2.86 -5.07
CA GLU A 96 -4.94 -3.89 -6.02
C GLU A 96 -3.63 -3.52 -6.74
N GLN A 97 -3.46 -2.24 -7.10
CA GLN A 97 -2.24 -1.75 -7.74
C GLN A 97 -1.05 -1.78 -6.77
N ALA A 98 -1.23 -1.41 -5.51
CA ALA A 98 -0.19 -1.51 -4.49
C ALA A 98 0.30 -2.96 -4.32
N VAL A 99 -0.61 -3.94 -4.32
CA VAL A 99 -0.26 -5.37 -4.25
C VAL A 99 0.50 -5.82 -5.50
N LYS A 100 0.13 -5.32 -6.68
CA LYS A 100 0.88 -5.61 -7.93
C LYS A 100 2.29 -5.06 -7.87
N ASP A 101 2.46 -3.83 -7.42
CA ASP A 101 3.76 -3.18 -7.35
C ASP A 101 4.66 -3.90 -6.34
N ALA A 102 4.12 -4.29 -5.18
CA ALA A 102 4.83 -5.13 -4.22
C ALA A 102 5.21 -6.50 -4.80
N ALA A 103 4.29 -7.17 -5.49
CA ALA A 103 4.58 -8.44 -6.15
C ALA A 103 5.68 -8.29 -7.21
N ALA A 104 5.67 -7.20 -7.99
CA ALA A 104 6.69 -6.90 -8.99
C ALA A 104 8.06 -6.64 -8.34
N ARG A 105 8.12 -5.82 -7.29
CA ARG A 105 9.34 -5.55 -6.52
C ARG A 105 9.97 -6.83 -5.96
N LYS A 106 9.15 -7.79 -5.51
CA LYS A 106 9.60 -9.08 -4.97
C LYS A 106 9.76 -10.18 -6.04
N GLY A 107 9.57 -9.86 -7.32
CA GLY A 107 9.71 -10.83 -8.42
C GLY A 107 8.65 -11.94 -8.45
N LEU A 108 7.53 -11.75 -7.76
CA LEU A 108 6.44 -12.72 -7.67
C LEU A 108 5.60 -12.72 -8.96
N LYS A 109 5.11 -13.90 -9.34
CA LYS A 109 4.34 -14.08 -10.58
C LYS A 109 2.89 -14.48 -10.27
N PRO A 110 1.90 -14.05 -11.07
CA PRO A 110 0.53 -14.52 -10.87
C PRO A 110 0.40 -16.00 -11.24
N GLN A 111 -0.30 -16.75 -10.38
CA GLN A 111 -0.75 -18.10 -10.67
C GLN A 111 -1.97 -18.06 -11.60
N GLY A 112 -2.01 -18.99 -12.56
CA GLY A 112 -3.19 -19.16 -13.41
C GLY A 112 -4.39 -19.61 -12.59
N SER A 113 -5.57 -19.07 -12.88
CA SER A 113 -6.84 -19.41 -12.21
C SER A 113 -7.83 -20.04 -13.19
N GLY A 114 -8.66 -20.97 -12.70
CA GLY A 114 -9.66 -21.70 -13.47
C GLY A 114 -9.09 -22.80 -14.37
N LEU A 115 -9.98 -23.45 -15.14
CA LEU A 115 -9.65 -24.60 -15.99
C LEU A 115 -8.55 -24.28 -17.03
N LEU A 116 -8.60 -23.07 -17.61
CA LEU A 116 -7.65 -22.58 -18.62
C LEU A 116 -6.41 -21.88 -18.02
N ARG A 117 -6.22 -21.92 -16.69
CA ARG A 117 -5.09 -21.27 -15.99
C ARG A 117 -4.87 -19.80 -16.41
N SER A 118 -5.96 -19.06 -16.60
CA SER A 118 -5.89 -17.68 -17.07
C SER A 118 -5.26 -16.74 -16.05
N LYS A 119 -4.46 -15.79 -16.52
CA LYS A 119 -3.86 -14.70 -15.72
C LYS A 119 -4.56 -13.36 -15.95
N ARG A 120 -5.69 -13.35 -16.67
CA ARG A 120 -6.43 -12.12 -16.99
C ARG A 120 -6.87 -11.37 -15.73
N TRP A 121 -7.18 -12.11 -14.66
CA TRP A 121 -7.53 -11.54 -13.36
C TRP A 121 -6.44 -10.62 -12.81
N PHE A 122 -5.15 -11.01 -12.95
CA PHE A 122 -4.03 -10.21 -12.49
C PHE A 122 -3.77 -9.04 -13.44
N ARG A 123 -3.89 -9.26 -14.75
CA ARG A 123 -3.71 -8.17 -15.74
C ARG A 123 -4.72 -7.06 -15.52
N ALA A 124 -6.00 -7.40 -15.37
CA ALA A 124 -7.11 -6.46 -15.24
C ALA A 124 -7.18 -5.72 -13.90
N ALA A 125 -6.62 -6.29 -12.82
CA ALA A 125 -6.61 -5.66 -11.50
C ALA A 125 -5.86 -4.31 -11.52
N GLY A 126 -6.25 -3.32 -10.73
CA GLY A 126 -5.54 -2.03 -10.66
C GLY A 126 -5.41 -1.21 -11.96
N ILE A 127 -6.07 -1.60 -13.07
CA ILE A 127 -6.11 -0.75 -14.27
C ILE A 127 -7.06 0.41 -13.99
N THR A 128 -6.50 1.60 -13.91
CA THR A 128 -7.25 2.86 -13.91
C THR A 128 -7.59 3.20 -15.36
N ASP A 129 -8.87 3.14 -15.74
CA ASP A 129 -9.30 3.77 -16.98
C ASP A 129 -9.03 5.27 -16.85
N ALA A 130 -8.07 5.78 -17.62
CA ALA A 130 -7.77 7.22 -17.71
C ALA A 130 -8.87 7.96 -18.50
N ARG A 131 -10.14 7.77 -18.11
CA ARG A 131 -11.32 8.40 -18.70
C ARG A 131 -12.36 8.74 -17.63
N THR A 132 -12.00 9.66 -16.75
CA THR A 132 -12.98 10.56 -16.12
C THR A 132 -12.20 11.75 -15.59
N ASP A 133 -11.93 12.69 -16.49
CA ASP A 133 -11.78 14.12 -16.20
C ASP A 133 -12.12 14.83 -17.51
N THR A 134 -13.39 15.18 -17.66
CA THR A 134 -13.91 16.17 -18.60
C THR A 134 -15.02 16.92 -17.90
#